data_AF-A0A8T6F7K0-F1
#
_entry.id   AF-A0A8T6F7K0-F1
#
_cell.length_a   1.000
_cell.length_b   1.000
_cell.length_c   1.000
_cell.angle_alpha   90.00
_cell.angle_beta   90.00
_cell.angle_gamma   90.00
#
_symmetry.space_group_name_H-M   'P 1'
#
loop_
_entity.id
_entity.type
_entity.pdbx_description
1 polymer ?
#
loop_
_entity_poly.entity_id
_entity_poly.type
_entity_poly.pdbx_seq_one_letter_code
_entity_poly.pdbx_strand_id
1 'polypeptide(L)'
;MLSARIHGHGPGTSFPWDAAGPGLLMATGNMASAACGFAWLLTAVMLMLASWFDMRWRRIPNWLTVAAAFGGLAIALIQGALLCALFAVLLSMLVTSLPNLFKSGAIGPGDIKLVGAVGALLGIASTLFTIGAASGAALAYAISIGRLRRSRNRHSALPFAPFLLAGFLLATRDGLWPI
;
A
#
# COMPACT_ATOMS: atom_id res chain seq x y z
N MET A 1 -62.33 9.02 27.62
CA MET A 1 -62.23 9.36 26.19
C MET A 1 -60.74 9.46 25.85
N LEU A 2 -60.12 8.74 24.93
CA LEU A 2 -60.36 7.46 24.27
C LEU A 2 -59.00 7.12 23.62
N SER A 3 -58.63 5.85 23.70
CA SER A 3 -57.47 5.23 23.05
C SER A 3 -57.37 5.55 21.55
N ALA A 4 -56.14 5.64 21.01
CA ALA A 4 -55.88 5.37 19.59
C ALA A 4 -54.44 4.86 19.34
N ARG A 5 -54.29 3.56 19.52
CA ARG A 5 -53.32 2.68 18.86
C ARG A 5 -53.77 2.49 17.41
N ILE A 6 -52.91 2.74 16.42
CA ILE A 6 -52.89 2.09 15.08
C ILE A 6 -51.63 2.58 14.33
N HIS A 7 -50.56 1.78 14.24
CA HIS A 7 -50.28 0.84 13.13
C HIS A 7 -50.44 1.44 11.73
N GLY A 8 -49.29 1.69 11.10
CA GLY A 8 -49.14 1.88 9.65
C GLY A 8 -47.94 1.06 9.15
N HIS A 9 -48.00 -0.26 9.29
CA HIS A 9 -47.15 -1.15 8.49
C HIS A 9 -47.72 -1.16 7.07
N GLY A 10 -47.05 -0.49 6.14
CA GLY A 10 -47.26 -0.69 4.71
C GLY A 10 -46.69 -2.04 4.26
N PRO A 11 -47.30 -2.72 3.28
CA PRO A 11 -46.86 -4.03 2.84
C PRO A 11 -45.63 -3.92 1.93
N GLY A 12 -44.55 -4.60 2.28
CA GLY A 12 -43.79 -5.37 1.29
C GLY A 12 -42.59 -4.76 0.56
N THR A 13 -41.92 -3.73 1.07
CA THR A 13 -40.56 -3.37 0.58
C THR A 13 -39.59 -3.11 1.73
N SER A 14 -39.30 -4.13 2.54
CA SER A 14 -38.03 -4.15 3.27
C SER A 14 -36.93 -4.16 2.21
N PHE A 15 -36.18 -3.06 2.12
CA PHE A 15 -35.05 -3.03 1.19
C PHE A 15 -34.03 -4.09 1.64
N PRO A 16 -33.20 -4.66 0.74
CA PRO A 16 -32.33 -5.80 1.06
C PRO A 16 -31.38 -5.56 2.25
N TRP A 17 -31.09 -4.30 2.59
CA TRP A 17 -30.27 -3.91 3.73
C TRP A 17 -31.02 -3.88 5.07
N ASP A 18 -32.36 -3.85 5.09
CA ASP A 18 -33.16 -3.94 6.33
C ASP A 18 -33.14 -5.37 6.91
N ALA A 19 -32.75 -6.36 6.10
CA ALA A 19 -32.57 -7.76 6.50
C ALA A 19 -31.17 -8.06 7.07
N ALA A 20 -30.20 -7.18 6.85
CA ALA A 20 -28.88 -7.28 7.46
C ALA A 20 -28.97 -6.79 8.90
N GLY A 21 -29.27 -7.69 9.84
CA GLY A 21 -29.32 -7.35 11.26
C GLY A 21 -28.04 -6.63 11.72
N PRO A 22 -28.08 -5.80 12.77
CA PRO A 22 -26.93 -5.03 13.27
C PRO A 22 -25.69 -5.91 13.55
N GLY A 23 -25.88 -7.20 13.85
CA GLY A 23 -24.79 -8.18 13.97
C GLY A 23 -24.02 -8.45 12.67
N LEU A 24 -24.67 -8.40 11.50
CA LEU A 24 -24.01 -8.55 10.20
C LEU A 24 -23.19 -7.30 9.86
N LEU A 25 -23.70 -6.11 10.15
CA LEU A 25 -22.98 -4.84 9.97
C LEU A 25 -21.78 -4.70 10.92
N MET A 26 -21.92 -5.18 12.16
CA MET A 26 -20.81 -5.24 13.13
C MET A 26 -19.79 -6.33 12.75
N ALA A 27 -20.24 -7.49 12.24
CA ALA A 27 -19.35 -8.55 11.79
C ALA A 27 -18.56 -8.13 10.53
N THR A 28 -19.21 -7.50 9.54
CA THR A 28 -18.51 -6.99 8.34
C THR A 28 -17.55 -5.86 8.69
N GLY A 29 -17.91 -4.97 9.64
CA GLY A 29 -17.01 -3.93 10.16
C GLY A 29 -15.77 -4.49 10.87
N ASN A 30 -15.92 -5.54 11.67
CA ASN A 30 -14.79 -6.21 12.34
C ASN A 30 -13.89 -6.97 11.36
N MET A 31 -14.46 -7.60 10.33
CA MET A 31 -13.69 -8.33 9.32
C MET A 31 -12.89 -7.38 8.40
N ALA A 32 -13.48 -6.26 8.00
CA ALA A 32 -12.80 -5.26 7.18
C ALA A 32 -11.65 -4.58 7.94
N SER A 33 -11.88 -4.19 9.19
CA SER A 33 -10.83 -3.59 10.04
C SER A 33 -9.68 -4.55 10.35
N ALA A 34 -9.97 -5.84 10.56
CA ALA A 34 -8.95 -6.87 10.73
C ALA A 34 -8.13 -7.10 9.45
N ALA A 35 -8.78 -7.15 8.27
CA ALA A 35 -8.09 -7.31 6.98
C ALA A 35 -7.14 -6.13 6.70
N CYS A 36 -7.58 -4.91 7.00
CA CYS A 36 -6.76 -3.71 6.82
C CYS A 36 -5.57 -3.69 7.79
N GLY A 37 -5.78 -4.06 9.06
CA GLY A 37 -4.69 -4.22 10.03
C GLY A 37 -3.66 -5.27 9.57
N PHE A 38 -4.13 -6.38 8.99
CA PHE A 38 -3.26 -7.41 8.44
C PHE A 38 -2.46 -6.92 7.23
N ALA A 39 -3.08 -6.17 6.31
CA ALA A 39 -2.40 -5.57 5.16
C ALA A 39 -1.28 -4.61 5.59
N TRP A 40 -1.52 -3.78 6.60
CA TRP A 40 -0.50 -2.90 7.20
C TRP A 40 0.66 -3.70 7.79
N LEU A 41 0.38 -4.70 8.63
CA LEU A 41 1.41 -5.54 9.24
C LEU A 41 2.23 -6.28 8.19
N LEU A 42 1.57 -6.87 7.18
CA LEU A 42 2.24 -7.58 6.09
C LEU A 42 3.17 -6.63 5.33
N THR A 43 2.69 -5.42 5.00
CA THR A 43 3.49 -4.41 4.30
C THR A 43 4.69 -3.97 5.13
N ALA A 44 4.52 -3.75 6.44
CA ALA A 44 5.59 -3.37 7.34
C ALA A 44 6.69 -4.44 7.41
N VAL A 45 6.30 -5.71 7.60
CA VAL A 45 7.25 -6.84 7.64
C VAL A 45 7.96 -7.00 6.31
N MET A 46 7.23 -6.91 5.19
CA MET A 46 7.81 -7.00 3.85
C MET A 46 8.82 -5.88 3.58
N LEU A 47 8.50 -4.63 3.95
CA LEU A 47 9.40 -3.48 3.79
C LEU A 47 10.62 -3.56 4.72
N MET A 48 10.47 -4.07 5.95
CA MET A 48 11.60 -4.33 6.83
C MET A 48 12.54 -5.40 6.26
N LEU A 49 12.00 -6.51 5.77
CA LEU A 49 12.78 -7.55 5.11
C LEU A 49 13.45 -7.03 3.83
N ALA A 50 12.72 -6.31 2.99
CA ALA A 50 13.25 -5.68 1.79
C ALA A 50 14.39 -4.71 2.14
N SER A 51 14.21 -3.88 3.17
CA SER A 51 15.24 -2.95 3.67
C SER A 51 16.49 -3.70 4.15
N TRP A 52 16.32 -4.81 4.89
CA TRP A 52 17.43 -5.65 5.33
C TRP A 52 18.22 -6.26 4.15
N PHE A 53 17.51 -6.85 3.17
CA PHE A 53 18.14 -7.41 1.97
C PHE A 53 18.79 -6.34 1.09
N ASP A 54 18.17 -5.17 0.97
CA ASP A 54 18.69 -4.04 0.20
C ASP A 54 19.98 -3.48 0.84
N MET A 55 20.02 -3.36 2.18
CA MET A 55 21.25 -2.95 2.89
C MET A 55 22.36 -3.99 2.83
N ARG A 56 22.02 -5.28 2.97
CA ARG A 56 23.03 -6.35 3.07
C ARG A 56 23.56 -6.79 1.72
N TRP A 57 22.69 -7.01 0.74
CA TRP A 57 23.01 -7.62 -0.56
C TRP A 57 22.66 -6.73 -1.76
N ARG A 58 22.05 -5.56 -1.55
CA ARG A 58 21.62 -4.61 -2.61
C ARG A 58 20.81 -5.27 -3.72
N ARG A 59 20.12 -6.37 -3.38
CA ARG A 59 19.26 -7.13 -4.28
C ARG A 59 18.06 -7.61 -3.50
N ILE A 60 16.89 -7.16 -3.92
CA ILE A 60 15.62 -7.62 -3.37
C ILE A 60 15.30 -8.98 -4.02
N PRO A 61 15.12 -10.05 -3.24
CA PRO A 61 14.78 -11.35 -3.79
C PRO A 61 13.40 -11.32 -4.47
N ASN A 62 13.33 -11.85 -5.70
CA ASN A 62 12.08 -11.89 -6.47
C ASN A 62 10.96 -12.67 -5.76
N TRP A 63 11.30 -13.71 -4.99
CA TRP A 63 10.30 -14.49 -4.27
C TRP A 63 9.57 -13.65 -3.21
N LEU A 64 10.25 -12.66 -2.61
CA LEU A 64 9.66 -11.81 -1.58
C LEU A 64 8.64 -10.83 -2.20
N THR A 65 9.01 -10.20 -3.33
CA THR A 65 8.10 -9.28 -4.04
C THR A 65 6.91 -10.00 -4.62
N VAL A 66 7.11 -11.20 -5.17
CA VAL A 66 6.02 -12.04 -5.68
C VAL A 66 5.09 -12.48 -4.54
N ALA A 67 5.63 -12.95 -3.42
CA ALA A 67 4.82 -13.34 -2.26
C ALA A 67 3.99 -12.17 -1.72
N ALA A 68 4.58 -10.98 -1.62
CA ALA A 68 3.87 -9.78 -1.20
C ALA A 68 2.74 -9.39 -2.17
N ALA A 69 3.00 -9.44 -3.48
CA ALA A 69 1.99 -9.12 -4.49
C ALA A 69 0.81 -10.11 -4.45
N PHE A 70 1.09 -11.42 -4.33
CA PHE A 70 0.03 -12.43 -4.18
C PHE A 70 -0.74 -12.27 -2.87
N GLY A 71 -0.06 -11.96 -1.77
CA GLY A 71 -0.69 -11.67 -0.48
C GLY A 71 -1.65 -10.48 -0.55
N GLY A 72 -1.21 -9.37 -1.15
CA GLY A 72 -2.05 -8.19 -1.33
C GLY A 72 -3.25 -8.44 -2.24
N LEU A 73 -3.05 -9.20 -3.33
CA LEU A 73 -4.12 -9.55 -4.23
C LEU A 73 -5.15 -10.49 -3.59
N ALA A 74 -4.71 -11.43 -2.74
CA ALA A 74 -5.60 -12.30 -1.98
C ALA A 74 -6.42 -11.51 -0.93
N ILE A 75 -5.79 -10.56 -0.25
CA ILE A 75 -6.49 -9.65 0.68
C ILE A 75 -7.52 -8.81 -0.09
N ALA A 76 -7.16 -8.24 -1.23
CA ALA A 76 -8.07 -7.48 -2.08
C ALA A 76 -9.21 -8.32 -2.64
N LEU A 77 -8.99 -9.61 -2.92
CA LEU A 77 -10.03 -10.54 -3.32
C LEU A 77 -11.06 -10.75 -2.20
N ILE A 78 -10.60 -10.94 -0.96
CA ILE A 78 -11.47 -11.10 0.22
C ILE A 78 -12.30 -9.83 0.46
N GLN A 79 -11.71 -8.66 0.19
CA GLN A 79 -12.38 -7.36 0.35
C GLN A 79 -13.26 -6.96 -0.86
N GLY A 80 -13.30 -7.77 -1.92
CA GLY A 80 -14.07 -7.46 -3.13
C GLY A 80 -13.48 -6.33 -3.99
N ALA A 81 -12.21 -5.96 -3.76
CA ALA A 81 -11.53 -4.83 -4.37
C ALA A 81 -10.38 -5.26 -5.31
N LEU A 82 -10.46 -6.47 -5.88
CA LEU A 82 -9.44 -7.07 -6.74
C LEU A 82 -9.04 -6.16 -7.92
N LEU A 83 -10.03 -5.55 -8.60
CA LEU A 83 -9.77 -4.62 -9.70
C LEU A 83 -8.96 -3.41 -9.24
N CYS A 84 -9.30 -2.82 -8.10
CA CYS A 84 -8.56 -1.70 -7.51
C CYS A 84 -7.11 -2.09 -7.21
N ALA A 85 -6.88 -3.30 -6.68
CA ALA A 85 -5.53 -3.81 -6.42
C ALA A 85 -4.72 -4.02 -7.70
N LEU A 86 -5.33 -4.59 -8.75
CA LEU A 86 -4.66 -4.77 -10.04
C LEU A 86 -4.29 -3.42 -10.67
N PHE A 87 -5.21 -2.45 -10.64
CA PHE A 87 -4.94 -1.08 -11.08
C PHE A 87 -3.83 -0.42 -10.25
N ALA A 88 -3.82 -0.62 -8.93
CA ALA A 88 -2.79 -0.09 -8.05
C ALA A 88 -1.41 -0.70 -8.37
N VAL A 89 -1.31 -2.01 -8.61
CA VAL A 89 -0.06 -2.66 -9.06
C VAL A 89 0.43 -2.04 -10.36
N LEU A 90 -0.43 -2.01 -11.39
CA LEU A 90 -0.10 -1.51 -12.72
C LEU A 90 0.33 -0.04 -12.69
N LEU A 91 -0.45 0.83 -12.03
CA LEU A 91 -0.15 2.25 -11.98
C LEU A 91 1.11 2.52 -11.17
N SER A 92 1.31 1.83 -10.05
CA SER A 92 2.50 2.03 -9.21
C SER A 92 3.76 1.59 -9.96
N MET A 93 3.73 0.46 -10.68
CA MET A 93 4.83 0.05 -11.54
C MET A 93 5.09 1.03 -12.67
N LEU A 94 4.03 1.55 -13.32
CA LEU A 94 4.15 2.52 -14.40
C LEU A 94 4.79 3.83 -13.91
N VAL A 95 4.28 4.40 -12.81
CA VAL A 95 4.76 5.64 -12.22
C VAL A 95 6.23 5.52 -11.81
N THR A 96 6.61 4.41 -11.17
CA THR A 96 8.01 4.16 -10.80
C THR A 96 8.91 3.87 -12.01
N SER A 97 8.35 3.47 -13.16
CA SER A 97 9.13 3.24 -14.38
C SER A 97 9.34 4.52 -15.21
N LEU A 98 8.54 5.58 -15.01
CA LEU A 98 8.64 6.84 -15.78
C LEU A 98 10.06 7.44 -15.81
N PRO A 99 10.84 7.48 -14.71
CA PRO A 99 12.19 8.04 -14.74
C PRO A 99 13.14 7.29 -15.69
N ASN A 100 12.88 6.00 -15.98
CA ASN A 100 13.70 5.20 -16.88
C ASN A 100 13.55 5.61 -18.35
N LEU A 101 12.47 6.32 -18.71
CA LEU A 101 12.28 6.90 -20.05
C LEU A 101 13.24 8.07 -20.31
N PHE A 102 13.52 8.86 -19.27
CA PHE A 102 14.43 10.01 -19.38
C PHE A 102 15.90 9.62 -19.18
N LYS A 103 16.15 8.60 -18.35
CA LYS A 103 17.49 8.09 -18.10
C LYS A 103 17.43 6.58 -17.92
N SER A 104 18.00 5.86 -18.91
CA SER A 104 18.09 4.40 -18.84
C SER A 104 18.74 3.95 -17.54
N GLY A 105 18.03 3.10 -16.78
CA GLY A 105 18.49 2.59 -15.49
C GLY A 105 18.45 3.59 -14.33
N ALA A 106 17.61 4.63 -14.39
CA ALA A 106 17.41 5.54 -13.26
C ALA A 106 16.91 4.83 -12.01
N ILE A 107 15.95 3.91 -12.18
CA ILE A 107 15.38 3.07 -11.12
C ILE A 107 15.57 1.59 -11.49
N GLY A 108 15.96 0.80 -10.50
CA GLY A 108 16.21 -0.62 -10.67
C GLY A 108 14.92 -1.40 -10.96
N PRO A 109 14.96 -2.45 -11.81
CA PRO A 109 13.80 -3.29 -12.06
C PRO A 109 13.31 -4.05 -10.81
N GLY A 110 14.17 -4.22 -9.80
CA GLY A 110 13.79 -4.76 -8.50
C GLY A 110 12.89 -3.78 -7.71
N ASP A 111 13.21 -2.49 -7.76
CA ASP A 111 12.47 -1.44 -7.06
C ASP A 111 11.08 -1.27 -7.67
N ILE A 112 10.97 -1.29 -9.01
CA ILE A 112 9.68 -1.24 -9.72
C ILE A 112 8.76 -2.39 -9.27
N LYS A 113 9.31 -3.60 -9.12
CA LYS A 113 8.55 -4.76 -8.63
C LYS A 113 8.15 -4.64 -7.16
N LEU A 114 9.05 -4.11 -6.32
CA LEU A 114 8.75 -3.85 -4.91
C LEU A 114 7.59 -2.87 -4.79
N VAL A 115 7.64 -1.76 -5.52
CA VAL A 115 6.58 -0.74 -5.50
C VAL A 115 5.26 -1.29 -6.05
N GLY A 116 5.31 -2.14 -7.08
CA GLY A 116 4.12 -2.87 -7.54
C GLY A 116 3.50 -3.75 -6.44
N ALA A 117 4.31 -4.50 -5.71
CA ALA A 117 3.84 -5.33 -4.59
C ALA A 117 3.26 -4.49 -3.43
N VAL A 118 3.87 -3.34 -3.13
CA VAL A 118 3.32 -2.37 -2.17
C VAL A 118 1.97 -1.82 -2.68
N GLY A 119 1.85 -1.54 -3.98
CA GLY A 119 0.60 -1.18 -4.65
C GLY A 119 -0.53 -2.19 -4.42
N ALA A 120 -0.22 -3.49 -4.49
CA ALA A 120 -1.20 -4.56 -4.23
C ALA A 120 -1.72 -4.57 -2.79
N LEU A 121 -0.90 -4.14 -1.83
CA LEU A 121 -1.20 -4.23 -0.39
C LEU A 121 -1.85 -2.95 0.15
N LEU A 122 -1.33 -1.80 -0.25
CA LEU A 122 -1.75 -0.51 0.25
C LEU A 122 -2.84 0.13 -0.61
N GLY A 123 -2.85 -0.15 -1.91
CA GLY A 123 -3.68 0.58 -2.86
C GLY A 123 -3.00 1.81 -3.42
N ILE A 124 -3.73 2.51 -4.29
CA ILE A 124 -3.11 3.49 -5.18
C ILE A 124 -2.70 4.78 -4.44
N ALA A 125 -3.56 5.31 -3.58
CA ALA A 125 -3.35 6.62 -2.95
C ALA A 125 -2.21 6.58 -1.93
N SER A 126 -2.26 5.58 -1.04
CA SER A 126 -1.25 5.25 -0.04
C SER A 126 0.10 4.89 -0.67
N THR A 127 0.11 4.15 -1.78
CA THR A 127 1.36 3.82 -2.50
C THR A 127 1.98 5.04 -3.16
N LEU A 128 1.18 5.90 -3.81
CA LEU A 128 1.69 7.14 -4.42
C LEU A 128 2.27 8.10 -3.36
N PHE A 129 1.58 8.25 -2.22
CA PHE A 129 2.09 9.03 -1.10
C PHE A 129 3.41 8.44 -0.58
N THR A 130 3.47 7.12 -0.40
CA THR A 130 4.67 6.39 0.05
C THR A 130 5.84 6.60 -0.90
N ILE A 131 5.64 6.48 -2.21
CA ILE A 131 6.67 6.74 -3.24
C ILE A 131 7.12 8.19 -3.19
N GLY A 132 6.18 9.14 -3.09
CA GLY A 132 6.47 10.58 -3.03
C GLY A 132 7.32 10.94 -1.82
N ALA A 133 6.89 10.48 -0.63
CA ALA A 133 7.63 10.66 0.62
C ALA A 133 9.01 10.02 0.57
N ALA A 134 9.11 8.78 0.06
CA ALA A 134 10.37 8.07 -0.10
C ALA A 134 11.33 8.80 -1.04
N SER A 135 10.83 9.28 -2.19
CA SER A 135 11.62 9.99 -3.18
C SER A 135 12.11 11.34 -2.65
N GLY A 136 11.25 12.06 -1.93
CA GLY A 136 11.61 13.31 -1.26
C GLY A 136 12.69 13.11 -0.19
N ALA A 137 12.54 12.09 0.65
CA ALA A 137 13.52 11.72 1.67
C ALA A 137 14.86 11.29 1.05
N ALA A 138 14.82 10.48 -0.01
CA ALA A 138 16.01 10.07 -0.75
C ALA A 138 16.74 11.25 -1.39
N LEU A 139 16.00 12.22 -1.95
CA LEU A 139 16.57 13.44 -2.53
C LEU A 139 17.21 14.34 -1.45
N ALA A 140 16.53 14.55 -0.33
CA ALA A 140 17.08 15.31 0.80
C ALA A 140 18.36 14.68 1.36
N TYR A 141 18.38 13.35 1.46
CA TYR A 141 19.56 12.59 1.87
C TYR A 141 20.70 12.70 0.83
N ALA A 142 20.38 12.59 -0.46
CA ALA A 142 21.34 12.75 -1.54
C ALA A 142 21.95 14.17 -1.57
N ILE A 143 21.16 15.21 -1.32
CA ILE A 143 21.63 16.60 -1.25
C ILE A 143 22.51 16.82 -0.02
N SER A 144 22.11 16.32 1.16
CA SER A 144 22.89 16.47 2.39
C SER A 144 24.25 15.77 2.31
N ILE A 145 24.29 14.54 1.78
CA ILE A 145 25.56 13.84 1.52
C ILE A 145 26.33 14.46 0.36
N GLY A 146 25.67 14.88 -0.71
CA GLY A 146 26.31 15.53 -1.85
C GLY A 146 26.98 16.85 -1.48
N ARG A 147 26.44 17.58 -0.49
CA ARG A 147 27.08 18.74 0.12
C ARG A 147 28.29 18.37 0.98
N LEU A 148 28.27 17.22 1.65
CA LEU A 148 29.37 16.75 2.52
C LEU A 148 30.48 15.95 1.79
N ARG A 149 30.18 15.31 0.65
CA ARG A 149 31.05 14.32 -0.02
C ARG A 149 31.28 14.64 -1.49
N ARG A 150 31.73 15.86 -1.80
CA ARG A 150 32.09 16.28 -3.17
C ARG A 150 33.20 15.45 -3.83
N SER A 151 33.85 14.49 -3.14
CA SER A 151 35.06 13.80 -3.62
C SER A 151 35.20 12.30 -3.29
N ARG A 152 34.13 11.49 -3.22
CA ARG A 152 34.34 10.02 -3.15
C ARG A 152 33.20 9.17 -3.71
N ASN A 153 33.49 8.56 -4.87
CA ASN A 153 32.89 7.35 -5.45
C ASN A 153 31.38 7.35 -5.79
N ARG A 154 31.11 7.51 -7.10
CA ARG A 154 29.80 7.51 -7.77
C ARG A 154 29.09 6.13 -7.91
N HIS A 155 29.37 5.17 -7.01
CA HIS A 155 28.82 3.79 -7.10
C HIS A 155 28.13 3.30 -5.82
N SER A 156 27.49 4.21 -5.09
CA SER A 156 26.55 3.81 -4.03
C SER A 156 25.14 4.08 -4.55
N ALA A 157 24.53 3.09 -5.20
CA ALA A 157 23.08 3.11 -5.41
C ALA A 157 22.44 3.25 -4.02
N LEU A 158 21.62 4.29 -3.86
CA LEU A 158 20.91 4.54 -2.60
C LEU A 158 19.93 3.38 -2.37
N PRO A 159 19.94 2.74 -1.19
CA PRO A 159 18.99 1.67 -0.89
C PRO A 159 17.58 2.27 -0.86
N PHE A 160 16.72 1.89 -1.80
CA PHE A 160 15.39 2.47 -1.99
C PHE A 160 14.39 1.92 -0.95
N ALA A 161 14.54 0.66 -0.55
CA ALA A 161 13.64 0.00 0.39
C ALA A 161 13.54 0.68 1.78
N PRO A 162 14.62 1.17 2.43
CA PRO A 162 14.50 1.89 3.70
C PRO A 162 13.78 3.24 3.56
N PHE A 163 13.94 3.95 2.45
CA PHE A 163 13.18 5.18 2.20
C PHE A 163 11.71 4.88 1.96
N LEU A 164 11.41 3.77 1.26
CA LEU A 164 10.05 3.29 1.05
C LEU A 164 9.38 2.90 2.39
N LEU A 165 10.11 2.24 3.29
CA LEU A 165 9.65 1.95 4.65
C LEU A 165 9.33 3.24 5.43
N ALA A 166 10.19 4.26 5.33
CA ALA A 166 9.94 5.55 5.98
C ALA A 166 8.69 6.24 5.43
N GLY A 167 8.49 6.24 4.11
CA GLY A 167 7.28 6.77 3.47
C GLY A 167 6.02 6.03 3.91
N PHE A 168 6.09 4.70 4.05
CA PHE A 168 5.01 3.87 4.52
C PHE A 168 4.62 4.18 5.99
N LEU A 169 5.59 4.40 6.87
CA LEU A 169 5.35 4.79 8.26
C LEU A 169 4.74 6.20 8.40
N LEU A 170 4.89 7.05 7.40
CA LEU A 170 4.18 8.33 7.34
C LEU A 170 2.74 8.12 6.83
N ALA A 171 2.56 7.26 5.83
CA ALA A 171 1.24 6.93 5.30
C ALA A 171 0.32 6.30 6.37
N THR A 172 0.87 5.46 7.27
CA THR A 172 0.11 4.91 8.41
C THR A 172 -0.41 5.99 9.34
N ARG A 173 0.38 7.04 9.57
CA ARG A 173 0.05 8.14 10.49
C ARG A 173 -1.08 9.00 9.95
N ASP A 174 -1.12 9.22 8.64
CA ASP A 174 -2.09 10.09 8.00
C ASP A 174 -3.44 9.41 7.74
N GLY A 175 -3.62 8.17 8.22
CA GLY A 175 -4.89 7.44 8.12
C GLY A 175 -5.26 7.01 6.71
N LEU A 176 -4.28 6.91 5.80
CA LEU A 176 -4.51 6.45 4.42
C LEU A 176 -4.88 4.96 4.43
N TRP A 177 -6.16 4.65 4.29
CA TRP A 177 -6.67 3.29 4.38
C TRP A 177 -6.05 2.36 3.31
N PRO A 178 -5.73 1.10 3.65
CA PRO A 178 -5.45 0.05 2.66
C PRO A 178 -6.64 -0.14 1.72
N ILE A 179 -6.46 -0.89 0.64
CA ILE A 179 -7.55 -1.25 -0.29
C ILE A 179 -8.70 -1.90 0.46
#